data_AF-A0A3N6FHN0-F1
#
_entry.id   AF-A0A3N6FHN0-F1
#
_cell.length_a   1.000
_cell.length_b   1.000
_cell.length_c   1.000
_cell.angle_alpha   90.00
_cell.angle_beta   90.00
_cell.angle_gamma   90.00
#
_symmetry.space_group_name_H-M   'P 1'
#
loop_
_entity.id
_entity.type
_entity.pdbx_description
1 polymer ?
#
loop_
_entity_poly.entity_id
_entity_poly.type
_entity_poly.pdbx_seq_one_letter_code
_entity_poly.pdbx_strand_id
1 'polypeptide(L)'
;MINRRTFSKAMGLGTGTAAASLTGLAVAPPASAAAQNGAGTSVAPTAAPGSHTSFAALKQVRSGLLNVGYAEAGPVHGPVVICLHGWPYDIHSFVDVAPLLAAEGYRVIVPHLRGHGTTRFLSARTFRNAQQSAVALDVIALMDALKIEKAVLAGFDWGRGPPTSSRRSGRNAARPWCRGAATS
;
A
#
# COMPACT_ATOMS: atom_id res chain seq x y z
N MET A 1 -4.08 3.54 13.51
CA MET A 1 -2.74 4.12 13.26
C MET A 1 -1.71 3.02 13.32
N ILE A 2 -0.85 2.89 12.31
CA ILE A 2 0.19 1.86 12.29
C ILE A 2 1.48 2.43 12.90
N ASN A 3 2.10 1.67 13.81
CA ASN A 3 3.39 2.00 14.43
C ASN A 3 4.49 1.09 13.87
N ARG A 4 5.53 1.67 13.26
CA ARG A 4 6.65 0.94 12.66
C ARG A 4 7.31 -0.07 13.60
N ARG A 5 7.49 0.29 14.89
CA ARG A 5 8.23 -0.51 15.87
C ARG A 5 7.46 -1.77 16.28
N THR A 6 6.13 -1.70 16.24
CA THR A 6 5.26 -2.83 16.57
C THR A 6 5.12 -3.77 15.38
N PHE A 7 5.02 -3.23 14.16
CA PHE A 7 4.86 -4.05 12.96
C PHE A 7 6.11 -4.89 12.64
N SER A 8 7.32 -4.32 12.77
CA SER A 8 8.57 -5.09 12.56
C SER A 8 8.76 -6.22 13.57
N LYS A 9 8.25 -6.10 14.80
CA LYS A 9 8.30 -7.16 15.81
C LYS A 9 7.34 -8.32 15.50
N ALA A 10 6.20 -8.04 14.85
CA ALA A 10 5.21 -9.07 14.52
C ALA A 10 5.65 -10.01 13.38
N MET A 11 6.64 -9.63 12.57
CA MET A 11 7.15 -10.42 11.44
C MET A 11 8.47 -11.17 11.75
N GLY A 12 9.01 -11.05 12.97
CA GLY A 12 10.38 -11.46 13.31
C GLY A 12 10.55 -12.70 14.20
N LEU A 13 9.54 -13.54 14.39
CA LEU A 13 9.66 -14.77 15.20
C LEU A 13 9.78 -16.01 14.30
N GLY A 14 10.99 -16.21 13.79
CA GLY A 14 11.41 -17.46 13.18
C GLY A 14 12.69 -17.98 13.83
N THR A 15 12.63 -19.25 14.27
CA THR A 15 13.70 -20.18 14.76
C THR A 15 13.94 -20.29 16.26
N GLY A 16 13.74 -21.52 16.76
CA GLY A 16 14.04 -21.98 18.12
C GLY A 16 13.27 -23.26 18.45
N THR A 17 13.77 -24.42 18.01
CA THR A 17 13.22 -25.76 18.28
C THR A 17 13.36 -26.15 19.76
N ALA A 18 12.25 -26.50 20.42
CA ALA A 18 12.25 -27.34 21.61
C ALA A 18 11.00 -28.23 21.58
N ALA A 19 11.21 -29.54 21.59
CA ALA A 19 10.17 -30.55 21.69
C ALA A 19 9.55 -30.51 23.09
N ALA A 20 8.23 -30.31 23.18
CA ALA A 20 7.47 -30.49 24.41
C ALA A 20 6.08 -31.06 24.08
N SER A 21 5.87 -32.28 24.58
CA SER A 21 4.69 -33.09 24.82
C SER A 21 3.30 -32.59 24.34
N LEU A 22 2.66 -33.47 23.55
CA LEU A 22 1.25 -33.44 23.14
C LEU A 22 0.31 -33.80 24.29
N THR A 23 -0.09 -32.84 25.12
CA THR A 23 -1.30 -32.98 25.97
C THR A 23 -1.91 -31.61 26.24
N GLY A 24 -3.09 -31.35 25.66
CA GLY A 24 -3.95 -30.22 26.02
C GLY A 24 -4.42 -29.37 24.84
N LEU A 25 -5.31 -29.90 24.00
CA LEU A 25 -6.01 -29.11 22.98
C LEU A 25 -7.15 -28.33 23.67
N ALA A 26 -6.84 -27.19 24.28
CA ALA A 26 -7.87 -26.21 24.65
C ALA A 26 -8.09 -25.27 23.46
N VAL A 27 -9.23 -25.42 22.79
CA VAL A 27 -9.71 -24.51 21.75
C VAL A 27 -9.96 -23.14 22.37
N ALA A 28 -9.06 -22.19 22.12
CA ALA A 28 -9.32 -20.79 22.41
C ALA A 28 -10.38 -20.27 21.40
N PRO A 29 -11.45 -19.59 21.85
CA PRO A 29 -12.38 -18.96 20.93
C PRO A 29 -11.66 -17.86 20.12
N PRO A 30 -12.09 -17.57 18.88
CA PRO A 30 -11.53 -16.46 18.13
C PRO A 30 -11.78 -15.18 18.91
N ALA A 31 -10.71 -14.46 19.23
CA ALA A 31 -10.79 -13.11 19.76
C ALA A 31 -11.41 -12.21 18.67
N SER A 32 -12.72 -11.99 18.74
CA SER A 32 -13.40 -10.95 17.97
C SER A 32 -12.80 -9.60 18.38
N ALA A 33 -11.97 -9.03 17.52
CA ALA A 33 -11.58 -7.63 17.62
C ALA A 33 -12.84 -6.78 17.43
N ALA A 34 -13.48 -6.41 18.53
CA ALA A 34 -14.55 -5.42 18.53
C ALA A 34 -13.95 -4.11 18.01
N ALA A 35 -14.32 -3.74 16.78
CA ALA A 35 -14.07 -2.41 16.26
C ALA A 35 -14.72 -1.40 17.21
N GLN A 36 -13.90 -0.57 17.85
CA GLN A 36 -14.40 0.54 18.64
C GLN A 36 -15.00 1.57 17.68
N ASN A 37 -16.31 1.49 17.44
CA ASN A 37 -17.08 2.59 16.88
C ASN A 37 -17.25 3.65 17.97
N GLY A 38 -16.30 4.59 18.02
CA GLY A 38 -16.35 5.70 18.96
C GLY A 38 -15.45 6.83 18.52
N ALA A 39 -16.00 7.75 17.73
CA ALA A 39 -15.90 9.22 17.89
C ALA A 39 -16.07 9.93 16.54
N GLY A 40 -17.13 10.74 16.45
CA GLY A 40 -17.24 11.91 15.57
C GLY A 40 -17.20 11.63 14.07
N THR A 41 -18.38 11.55 13.45
CA THR A 41 -18.52 11.72 12.00
C THR A 41 -18.20 13.19 11.67
N SER A 42 -16.92 13.53 11.59
CA SER A 42 -16.51 14.68 10.78
C SER A 42 -16.77 14.26 9.34
N VAL A 43 -17.87 14.75 8.77
CA VAL A 43 -18.17 14.55 7.35
C VAL A 43 -17.06 15.26 6.61
N ALA A 44 -16.10 14.49 6.10
CA ALA A 44 -15.07 15.02 5.23
C ALA A 44 -15.74 15.79 4.09
N PRO A 45 -15.26 16.98 3.73
CA PRO A 45 -15.85 17.75 2.65
C PRO A 45 -15.93 16.89 1.38
N THR A 46 -17.11 16.85 0.75
CA THR A 46 -17.30 16.20 -0.54
C THR A 46 -16.55 17.00 -1.60
N ALA A 47 -15.39 16.51 -2.06
CA ALA A 47 -14.78 17.01 -3.28
C ALA A 47 -15.73 16.76 -4.46
N ALA A 48 -15.95 17.78 -5.29
CA ALA A 48 -16.49 17.58 -6.62
C ALA A 48 -15.47 16.76 -7.43
N PRO A 49 -15.83 15.57 -7.97
CA PRO A 49 -14.90 14.77 -8.75
C PRO A 49 -14.35 15.55 -9.95
N GLY A 50 -13.05 15.47 -10.21
CA GLY A 50 -12.41 16.03 -11.40
C GLY A 50 -11.97 17.49 -11.28
N SER A 51 -11.91 18.05 -10.07
CA SER A 51 -11.40 19.40 -9.82
C SER A 51 -9.88 19.52 -10.03
N HIS A 52 -9.17 18.39 -9.89
CA HIS A 52 -7.73 18.28 -10.12
C HIS A 52 -7.42 17.13 -11.08
N THR A 53 -6.41 17.32 -11.93
CA THR A 53 -5.96 16.30 -12.91
C THR A 53 -4.54 15.81 -12.64
N SER A 54 -3.77 16.50 -11.81
CA SER A 54 -2.37 16.19 -11.51
C SER A 54 -1.92 16.75 -10.16
N PHE A 55 -0.77 16.28 -9.66
CA PHE A 55 -0.10 16.87 -8.50
C PHE A 55 0.90 17.93 -8.94
N ALA A 56 1.09 18.96 -8.10
CA ALA A 56 1.98 20.09 -8.40
C ALA A 56 3.45 19.68 -8.58
N ALA A 57 3.92 18.69 -7.83
CA ALA A 57 5.28 18.17 -7.95
C ALA A 57 5.37 16.71 -7.51
N LEU A 58 6.21 15.94 -8.20
CA LEU A 58 6.59 14.59 -7.80
C LEU A 58 7.99 14.60 -7.22
N LYS A 59 8.13 14.03 -6.03
CA LYS A 59 9.40 13.85 -5.32
C LYS A 59 9.90 12.43 -5.52
N GLN A 60 11.19 12.24 -5.24
CA GLN A 60 11.87 10.96 -5.38
C GLN A 60 12.64 10.64 -4.11
N VAL A 61 12.54 9.41 -3.64
CA VAL A 61 13.28 8.95 -2.45
C VAL A 61 13.75 7.52 -2.61
N ARG A 62 15.01 7.27 -2.26
CA ARG A 62 15.53 5.91 -2.15
C ARG A 62 14.97 5.26 -0.89
N SER A 63 14.29 4.15 -1.05
CA SER A 63 13.55 3.43 -0.01
C SER A 63 13.71 1.93 -0.24
N GLY A 64 14.48 1.27 0.62
CA GLY A 64 14.76 -0.16 0.49
C GLY A 64 15.34 -0.52 -0.87
N LEU A 65 14.60 -1.36 -1.63
CA LEU A 65 14.99 -1.82 -2.97
C LEU A 65 14.58 -0.86 -4.09
N LEU A 66 13.83 0.20 -3.77
CA LEU A 66 13.18 1.08 -4.72
C LEU A 66 13.74 2.50 -4.65
N ASN A 67 13.65 3.20 -5.77
CA ASN A 67 13.57 4.65 -5.80
C ASN A 67 12.10 4.98 -6.08
N VAL A 68 11.42 5.50 -5.07
CA VAL A 68 9.97 5.70 -5.04
C VAL A 68 9.66 7.12 -5.46
N GLY A 69 8.80 7.24 -6.48
CA GLY A 69 8.18 8.49 -6.86
C GLY A 69 6.90 8.72 -6.08
N TYR A 70 6.73 9.89 -5.49
CA TYR A 70 5.56 10.19 -4.68
C TYR A 70 5.16 11.66 -4.80
N ALA A 71 3.86 11.92 -4.69
CA ALA A 71 3.33 13.26 -4.46
C ALA A 71 3.24 13.54 -2.96
N GLU A 72 3.37 14.80 -2.58
CA GLU A 72 3.26 15.25 -1.20
C GLU A 72 2.41 16.54 -1.15
N ALA A 73 1.47 16.58 -0.21
CA ALA A 73 0.62 17.74 0.04
C ALA A 73 0.47 17.98 1.54
N GLY A 74 0.15 19.23 1.92
CA GLY A 74 -0.08 19.63 3.30
C GLY A 74 1.19 19.97 4.10
N PRO A 75 1.04 20.31 5.39
CA PRO A 75 2.13 20.80 6.23
C PRO A 75 3.14 19.70 6.57
N VAL A 76 4.44 20.03 6.53
CA VAL A 76 5.56 19.08 6.75
C VAL A 76 5.52 18.40 8.13
N HIS A 77 4.96 19.07 9.13
CA HIS A 77 4.87 18.59 10.51
C HIS A 77 3.46 18.10 10.91
N GLY A 78 2.54 18.01 9.95
CA GLY A 78 1.19 17.49 10.20
C GLY A 78 1.16 15.98 10.46
N PRO A 79 0.07 15.45 11.04
CA PRO A 79 -0.17 14.01 11.11
C PRO A 79 -0.14 13.39 9.71
N VAL A 80 0.53 12.24 9.58
CA VAL A 80 0.82 11.67 8.26
C VAL A 80 -0.28 10.70 7.81
N VAL A 81 -0.75 10.90 6.58
CA VAL A 81 -1.59 9.95 5.84
C VAL A 81 -0.84 9.48 4.62
N ILE A 82 -0.75 8.17 4.42
CA ILE A 82 -0.18 7.58 3.20
C ILE A 82 -1.34 6.97 2.39
N CYS A 83 -1.54 7.49 1.17
CA CYS A 83 -2.60 7.08 0.26
C CYS A 83 -2.06 6.10 -0.79
N LEU A 84 -2.45 4.83 -0.71
CA LEU A 84 -2.00 3.75 -1.58
C LEU A 84 -3.05 3.48 -2.67
N HIS A 85 -2.66 3.57 -3.93
CA HIS A 85 -3.54 3.30 -5.07
C HIS A 85 -3.69 1.78 -5.31
N GLY A 86 -4.80 1.38 -5.93
CA GLY A 86 -5.03 -0.01 -6.35
C GLY A 86 -4.55 -0.31 -7.77
N TRP A 87 -4.86 -1.50 -8.27
CA TRP A 87 -4.65 -1.89 -9.68
C TRP A 87 -5.96 -1.81 -10.47
N PRO A 88 -5.97 -1.38 -11.75
CA PRO A 88 -4.88 -0.85 -12.57
C PRO A 88 -4.78 0.69 -12.50
N TYR A 89 -4.79 1.26 -11.29
CA TYR A 89 -4.78 2.71 -11.06
C TYR A 89 -3.40 3.21 -10.64
N ASP A 90 -3.27 4.52 -10.44
CA ASP A 90 -2.05 5.16 -9.96
C ASP A 90 -2.35 6.32 -8.98
N ILE A 91 -1.35 7.16 -8.70
CA ILE A 91 -1.48 8.29 -7.77
C ILE A 91 -2.61 9.24 -8.15
N HIS A 92 -3.02 9.30 -9.43
CA HIS A 92 -4.06 10.20 -9.89
C HIS A 92 -5.43 9.89 -9.27
N SER A 93 -5.62 8.71 -8.67
CA SER A 93 -6.80 8.40 -7.86
C SER A 93 -6.97 9.29 -6.62
N PHE A 94 -5.93 10.01 -6.19
CA PHE A 94 -5.95 10.85 -4.99
C PHE A 94 -5.77 12.35 -5.28
N VAL A 95 -5.85 12.80 -6.54
CA VAL A 95 -5.64 14.22 -6.89
C VAL A 95 -6.69 15.15 -6.27
N ASP A 96 -7.93 14.69 -6.13
CA ASP A 96 -8.97 15.45 -5.45
C ASP A 96 -8.95 15.25 -3.92
N VAL A 97 -8.45 14.10 -3.44
CA VAL A 97 -8.47 13.74 -2.01
C VAL A 97 -7.31 14.36 -1.24
N ALA A 98 -6.12 14.39 -1.81
CA ALA A 98 -4.92 14.87 -1.13
C ALA A 98 -5.01 16.37 -0.75
N PRO A 99 -5.54 17.28 -1.58
CA PRO A 99 -5.75 18.67 -1.19
C PRO A 99 -6.75 18.84 -0.04
N LEU A 100 -7.81 18.03 0.01
CA LEU A 100 -8.79 18.09 1.11
C LEU A 100 -8.15 17.69 2.44
N LEU A 101 -7.43 16.58 2.47
CA LEU A 101 -6.72 16.14 3.67
C LEU A 101 -5.62 17.15 4.08
N ALA A 102 -4.94 17.74 3.10
CA ALA A 102 -3.96 18.79 3.35
C ALA A 102 -4.58 20.04 3.97
N ALA A 103 -5.79 20.44 3.54
CA ALA A 103 -6.54 21.56 4.11
C ALA A 103 -6.92 21.32 5.58
N GLU A 104 -7.18 20.07 5.95
CA GLU A 104 -7.40 19.63 7.35
C GLU A 104 -6.09 19.52 8.17
N GLY A 105 -4.95 19.91 7.60
CA GLY A 105 -3.66 19.93 8.29
C GLY A 105 -2.90 18.60 8.28
N TYR A 106 -3.34 17.61 7.51
CA TYR A 106 -2.59 16.36 7.35
C TYR A 106 -1.44 16.49 6.37
N ARG A 107 -0.34 15.81 6.65
CA ARG A 107 0.72 15.57 5.68
C ARG A 107 0.36 14.36 4.84
N VAL A 108 0.01 14.57 3.58
CA VAL A 108 -0.45 13.51 2.68
C VAL A 108 0.70 13.07 1.78
N ILE A 109 1.01 11.78 1.80
CA ILE A 109 2.02 11.14 0.94
C ILE A 109 1.31 10.18 0.00
N VAL A 110 1.46 10.37 -1.30
CA VAL A 110 0.83 9.52 -2.33
C VAL A 110 1.93 8.88 -3.18
N PRO A 111 2.46 7.70 -2.80
CA PRO A 111 3.50 7.03 -3.55
C PRO A 111 2.95 6.26 -4.76
N HIS A 112 3.70 6.25 -5.86
CA HIS A 112 3.54 5.21 -6.86
C HIS A 112 4.02 3.87 -6.29
N LEU A 113 3.15 2.86 -6.31
CA LEU A 113 3.51 1.50 -5.94
C LEU A 113 4.56 0.93 -6.91
N ARG A 114 5.24 -0.13 -6.46
CA ARG A 114 6.19 -0.87 -7.31
C ARG A 114 5.56 -1.19 -8.68
N GLY A 115 6.31 -0.89 -9.74
CA GLY A 115 5.87 -1.12 -11.12
C GLY A 115 4.93 -0.05 -11.70
N HIS A 116 4.67 1.06 -10.99
CA HIS A 116 3.82 2.15 -11.47
C HIS A 116 4.60 3.48 -11.57
N GLY A 117 4.18 4.31 -12.53
CA GLY A 117 4.65 5.68 -12.72
C GLY A 117 6.17 5.82 -12.67
N THR A 118 6.64 6.71 -11.80
CA THR A 118 8.06 7.04 -11.68
C THR A 118 8.82 6.19 -10.65
N THR A 119 8.17 5.20 -10.01
CA THR A 119 8.83 4.28 -9.07
C THR A 119 9.59 3.19 -9.83
N ARG A 120 10.88 3.02 -9.51
CA ARG A 120 11.76 2.02 -10.13
C ARG A 120 12.57 1.26 -9.10
N PHE A 121 12.91 0.02 -9.42
CA PHE A 121 13.86 -0.73 -8.63
C PHE A 121 15.28 -0.21 -8.85
N LEU A 122 16.07 -0.18 -7.78
CA LEU A 122 17.45 0.29 -7.82
C LEU A 122 18.40 -0.67 -8.57
N SER A 123 18.05 -1.96 -8.60
CA SER A 123 18.84 -3.00 -9.26
C SER A 123 18.00 -3.76 -10.28
N ALA A 124 18.58 -4.02 -11.44
CA ALA A 124 18.00 -4.89 -12.47
C ALA A 124 17.89 -6.36 -12.02
N ARG A 125 18.74 -6.79 -11.07
CA ARG A 125 18.76 -8.18 -10.56
C ARG A 125 17.68 -8.47 -9.52
N THR A 126 17.06 -7.44 -8.93
CA THR A 126 16.02 -7.65 -7.93
C THR A 126 14.78 -8.27 -8.57
N PHE A 127 14.28 -9.36 -7.99
CA PHE A 127 13.10 -10.04 -8.52
C PHE A 127 11.86 -9.12 -8.50
N ARG A 128 11.07 -9.14 -9.58
CA ARG A 128 9.86 -8.30 -9.71
C ARG A 128 8.64 -9.09 -9.23
N ASN A 129 8.29 -8.92 -7.95
CA ASN A 129 7.09 -9.50 -7.37
C ASN A 129 6.08 -8.41 -6.97
N ALA A 130 4.80 -8.75 -7.03
CA ALA A 130 3.67 -7.91 -6.63
C ALA A 130 2.86 -8.55 -5.48
N GLN A 131 3.52 -9.38 -4.66
CA GLN A 131 2.90 -9.95 -3.47
C GLN A 131 2.55 -8.82 -2.50
N GLN A 132 1.41 -8.93 -1.81
CA GLN A 132 0.94 -7.92 -0.87
C GLN A 132 1.96 -7.65 0.26
N SER A 133 2.65 -8.69 0.73
CA SER A 133 3.75 -8.56 1.70
C SER A 133 4.89 -7.67 1.17
N ALA A 134 5.24 -7.81 -0.11
CA ALA A 134 6.30 -7.02 -0.71
C ALA A 134 5.92 -5.54 -0.87
N VAL A 135 4.64 -5.25 -1.14
CA VAL A 135 4.11 -3.87 -1.15
C VAL A 135 4.12 -3.29 0.27
N ALA A 136 3.68 -4.05 1.27
CA ALA A 136 3.72 -3.61 2.66
C ALA A 136 5.16 -3.27 3.12
N LEU A 137 6.15 -4.08 2.72
CA LEU A 137 7.57 -3.82 3.00
C LEU A 137 8.07 -2.53 2.34
N ASP A 138 7.63 -2.21 1.13
CA ASP A 138 8.00 -0.93 0.49
C ASP A 138 7.42 0.27 1.23
N VAL A 139 6.19 0.16 1.74
CA VAL A 139 5.55 1.23 2.53
C VAL A 139 6.34 1.47 3.82
N ILE A 140 6.78 0.41 4.49
CA ILE A 140 7.63 0.52 5.69
C ILE A 140 8.96 1.18 5.34
N ALA A 141 9.62 0.73 4.27
CA ALA A 141 10.87 1.33 3.83
C ALA A 141 10.69 2.81 3.44
N LEU A 142 9.54 3.18 2.88
CA LEU A 142 9.20 4.56 2.53
C LEU A 142 9.04 5.41 3.79
N MET A 143 8.34 4.88 4.80
CA MET A 143 8.21 5.53 6.10
C MET A 143 9.60 5.75 6.72
N ASP A 144 10.49 4.77 6.67
CA ASP A 144 11.85 4.90 7.19
C ASP A 144 12.65 5.96 6.44
N ALA A 145 12.60 5.96 5.11
CA ALA A 145 13.32 6.93 4.27
C ALA A 145 12.84 8.38 4.50
N LEU A 146 11.55 8.57 4.76
CA LEU A 146 10.94 9.87 5.04
C LEU A 146 10.92 10.24 6.54
N LYS A 147 11.50 9.38 7.40
CA LYS A 147 11.54 9.53 8.87
C LYS A 147 10.15 9.66 9.51
N ILE A 148 9.17 8.93 8.97
CA ILE A 148 7.79 8.87 9.46
C ILE A 148 7.67 7.72 10.46
N GLU A 149 7.37 8.03 11.73
CA GLU A 149 7.24 6.99 12.76
C GLU A 149 5.85 6.33 12.77
N LYS A 150 4.80 7.12 12.51
CA LYS A 150 3.40 6.67 12.53
C LYS A 150 2.66 7.32 11.36
N ALA A 151 1.79 6.55 10.73
CA ALA A 151 0.91 7.03 9.68
C ALA A 151 -0.46 6.36 9.78
N VAL A 152 -1.46 7.05 9.24
CA VAL A 152 -2.73 6.45 8.81
C VAL A 152 -2.53 5.97 7.37
N LEU A 153 -2.92 4.74 7.08
CA LEU A 153 -2.94 4.24 5.71
C LEU A 153 -4.35 4.35 5.17
N ALA A 154 -4.50 5.03 4.05
CA ALA A 154 -5.71 5.00 3.23
C ALA A 154 -5.35 4.30 1.92
N GLY A 155 -6.24 3.45 1.42
CA GLY A 155 -5.99 2.78 0.16
C GLY A 155 -7.18 1.95 -0.26
N PHE A 156 -7.21 1.61 -1.54
CA PHE A 156 -8.27 0.81 -2.12
C PHE A 156 -7.66 -0.22 -3.06
N ASP A 157 -8.23 -1.42 -3.07
CA ASP A 157 -8.00 -2.44 -4.08
C ASP A 157 -9.19 -3.41 -4.06
N TRP A 158 -9.47 -4.02 -5.20
CA TRP A 158 -10.41 -5.13 -5.28
C TRP A 158 -9.53 -6.37 -5.34
N GLY A 159 -9.44 -7.10 -4.23
CA GLY A 159 -8.58 -8.29 -4.17
C GLY A 159 -8.80 -9.15 -5.41
N ARG A 160 -7.73 -9.42 -6.17
CA ARG A 160 -7.78 -10.35 -7.29
C ARG A 160 -8.16 -11.73 -6.74
N GLY A 161 -9.45 -12.03 -6.74
CA GLY A 161 -9.95 -13.38 -6.58
C GLY A 161 -9.42 -14.24 -7.73
N PRO A 162 -9.29 -15.57 -7.55
CA PRO A 162 -9.03 -16.45 -8.69
C PRO A 162 -10.09 -16.17 -9.76
N PRO A 163 -9.76 -16.26 -11.06
CA PRO A 163 -10.80 -16.34 -12.07
C PRO A 163 -11.58 -17.64 -11.77
N THR A 164 -12.67 -17.54 -11.01
CA THR A 164 -13.63 -18.64 -10.89
C THR A 164 -14.42 -18.67 -12.19
N SER A 165 -13.77 -19.15 -13.25
CA SER A 165 -14.46 -19.51 -14.47
C SER A 165 -15.17 -20.83 -14.24
N SER A 166 -16.35 -20.80 -13.64
CA SER A 166 -17.31 -21.90 -13.71
C SER A 166 -18.24 -21.71 -14.91
N ARG A 167 -17.76 -22.05 -16.11
CA ARG A 167 -18.47 -22.86 -17.14
C ARG A 167 -17.79 -22.82 -18.51
N ARG A 168 -17.08 -23.93 -18.78
CA ARG A 168 -17.02 -24.72 -20.01
C ARG A 168 -17.67 -24.13 -21.28
N SER A 169 -16.84 -23.81 -22.28
CA SER A 169 -16.91 -24.32 -23.67
C SER A 169 -15.89 -23.62 -24.59
N GLY A 170 -14.97 -24.40 -25.19
CA GLY A 170 -14.45 -24.13 -26.53
C GLY A 170 -13.34 -23.08 -26.73
N ARG A 171 -12.07 -23.52 -26.55
CA ARG A 171 -10.86 -23.16 -27.32
C ARG A 171 -10.72 -21.73 -27.87
N ASN A 172 -9.98 -20.88 -27.14
CA ASN A 172 -8.66 -20.31 -27.51
C ASN A 172 -8.38 -19.05 -26.69
N ALA A 173 -7.74 -19.19 -25.54
CA ALA A 173 -7.18 -18.06 -24.81
C ALA A 173 -5.90 -18.49 -24.10
N ALA A 174 -4.86 -18.74 -24.90
CA ALA A 174 -3.49 -18.79 -24.42
C ALA A 174 -2.70 -17.67 -25.11
N ARG A 175 -2.62 -16.50 -24.46
CA ARG A 175 -1.52 -15.55 -24.69
C ARG A 175 -1.08 -14.97 -23.34
N PRO A 176 0.07 -15.42 -22.80
CA PRO A 176 0.61 -14.92 -21.55
C PRO A 176 1.29 -13.56 -21.73
N TRP A 177 1.17 -12.81 -20.66
CA TRP A 177 1.88 -11.63 -20.22
C TRP A 177 3.41 -11.77 -20.42
N CYS A 178 3.90 -11.51 -21.64
CA CYS A 178 5.33 -11.33 -21.98
C CYS A 178 5.47 -10.87 -23.45
N ARG A 179 5.47 -9.55 -23.67
CA ARG A 179 6.24 -8.80 -24.69
C ARG A 179 6.03 -7.33 -24.33
N GLY A 180 7.04 -6.59 -23.89
CA GLY A 180 8.35 -6.51 -24.49
C GLY A 180 8.33 -5.26 -25.35
N ALA A 181 8.82 -4.16 -24.76
CA ALA A 181 9.19 -2.96 -25.49
C ALA A 181 10.16 -3.34 -26.61
N ALA A 182 9.84 -2.92 -27.83
CA ALA A 182 10.78 -2.82 -28.94
C ALA A 182 10.31 -1.68 -29.84
N THR A 183 11.07 -0.59 -29.79
CA THR A 183 11.36 0.41 -30.83
C THR A 183 10.75 0.19 -32.23
N SER A 184 10.07 1.19 -32.78
CA SER A 184 10.63 2.20 -33.71
C SER A 184 9.66 3.36 -33.84
#